data_AF-A0A972UK64-F1
#
_entry.id   AF-A0A972UK64-F1
#
_cell.length_a   1.000
_cell.length_b   1.000
_cell.length_c   1.000
_cell.angle_alpha   90.00
_cell.angle_beta   90.00
_cell.angle_gamma   90.00
#
_symmetry.space_group_name_H-M   'P 1'
#
loop_
_entity.id
_entity.type
_entity.pdbx_description
1 polymer ?
#
loop_
_entity_poly.entity_id
_entity_poly.type
_entity_poly.pdbx_seq_one_letter_code
_entity_poly.pdbx_strand_id
1 'polypeptide(L)'
;MSKPKIAVVVPADAGGDSYRRMEEAGCEVALADASWAKGFNASTDEFLTLCRGADAIVGARLEGVPITRDLLAAMPGLRIYGRYNIGYDDIDLVAATDLGIVVTNSPVESNWGAVAENTFAFMLGLLKNLRERDRHVKDGGWRDDEPGAAYLGRRQDGYEGLTIGIIGLGRVGSRLADLLQPWRVRILAHDPYVDDAGFVHHNVIRTGLDELLSVSDVVTLHCDLNAETGLLMGERAFGLMKPSAIFINAARGGLVDQDALFHALDRDIIAGAALDVLETEPPPKQSPILGLGDKVLLAPHTAGRTTTGGVNMSHAMQT
;
A
#
# COMPACT_ATOMS: atom_id res chain seq x y z
N MET A 1 28.74 -24.27 20.10
CA MET A 1 28.50 -23.06 19.29
C MET A 1 27.48 -22.22 20.05
N SER A 2 27.57 -20.90 20.02
CA SER A 2 26.50 -20.03 20.54
C SER A 2 25.21 -20.28 19.76
N LYS A 3 24.05 -20.14 20.42
CA LYS A 3 22.76 -20.21 19.73
C LYS A 3 22.68 -19.04 18.72
N PRO A 4 22.14 -19.26 17.51
CA PRO A 4 21.87 -18.15 16.59
C PRO A 4 20.93 -17.15 17.24
N LYS A 5 21.25 -15.86 17.15
CA LYS A 5 20.45 -14.79 17.73
C LYS A 5 19.53 -14.17 16.68
N ILE A 6 18.23 -14.13 16.97
CA ILE A 6 17.21 -13.47 16.16
C ILE A 6 16.75 -12.19 16.85
N ALA A 7 16.98 -11.04 16.22
CA ALA A 7 16.42 -9.77 16.66
C ALA A 7 15.04 -9.56 16.03
N VAL A 8 14.01 -9.46 16.86
CA VAL A 8 12.64 -9.17 16.41
C VAL A 8 12.35 -7.68 16.58
N VAL A 9 12.26 -6.98 15.46
CA VAL A 9 12.03 -5.54 15.40
C VAL A 9 10.56 -5.27 15.11
N VAL A 10 9.92 -4.40 15.89
CA VAL A 10 8.45 -4.20 15.89
C VAL A 10 7.69 -5.54 16.01
N PRO A 11 7.75 -6.22 17.16
CA PRO A 11 7.06 -7.49 17.38
C PRO A 11 5.56 -7.38 17.04
N ALA A 12 5.08 -8.27 16.16
CA ALA A 12 3.69 -8.28 15.68
C ALA A 12 2.85 -9.44 16.24
N ASP A 13 3.49 -10.51 16.73
CA ASP A 13 2.79 -11.61 17.39
C ASP A 13 2.53 -11.35 18.86
N ALA A 14 1.31 -10.89 19.18
CA ALA A 14 0.89 -10.69 20.57
C ALA A 14 0.76 -12.01 21.36
N GLY A 15 0.49 -13.14 20.70
CA GLY A 15 0.37 -14.45 21.36
C GLY A 15 1.73 -15.10 21.67
N GLY A 16 2.78 -14.64 20.99
CA GLY A 16 4.16 -15.10 21.16
C GLY A 16 4.43 -16.54 20.71
N ASP A 17 3.46 -17.20 20.08
CA ASP A 17 3.64 -18.56 19.51
C ASP A 17 4.80 -18.59 18.52
N SER A 18 4.89 -17.51 17.75
CA SER A 18 5.95 -17.24 16.80
C SER A 18 7.35 -17.33 17.40
N TYR A 19 7.54 -16.63 18.51
CA TYR A 19 8.84 -16.49 19.15
C TYR A 19 9.22 -17.79 19.86
N ARG A 20 8.23 -18.47 20.47
CA ARG A 20 8.43 -19.80 21.05
C ARG A 20 8.92 -20.82 20.04
N ARG A 21 8.38 -20.83 18.81
CA ARG A 21 8.86 -21.74 17.75
C ARG A 21 10.32 -21.49 17.38
N MET A 22 10.74 -20.22 17.31
CA MET A 22 12.15 -19.88 17.08
C MET A 22 13.06 -20.37 18.22
N GLU A 23 12.61 -20.22 19.47
CA GLU A 23 13.33 -20.72 20.64
C GLU A 23 13.42 -22.25 20.68
N GLU A 24 12.32 -22.94 20.35
CA GLU A 24 12.24 -24.41 20.21
C GLU A 24 13.16 -24.94 19.10
N ALA A 25 13.32 -24.17 18.02
CA ALA A 25 14.29 -24.45 16.96
C ALA A 25 15.76 -24.18 17.38
N GLY A 26 15.99 -23.73 18.62
CA GLY A 26 17.32 -23.56 19.20
C GLY A 26 17.91 -22.15 19.05
N CYS A 27 17.12 -21.16 18.64
CA CYS A 27 17.57 -19.78 18.54
C CYS A 27 17.45 -19.03 19.88
N GLU A 28 18.23 -17.98 20.04
CA GLU A 28 18.02 -16.94 21.07
C GLU A 28 17.18 -15.83 20.45
N VAL A 29 16.00 -15.55 21.00
CA VAL A 29 15.11 -14.49 20.49
C VAL A 29 15.23 -13.24 21.35
N ALA A 30 15.61 -12.13 20.72
CA ALA A 30 15.66 -10.82 21.35
C ALA A 30 14.52 -9.95 20.80
N LEU A 31 13.52 -9.64 21.63
CA LEU A 31 12.41 -8.77 21.26
C LEU A 31 12.78 -7.30 21.53
N ALA A 32 12.63 -6.44 20.53
CA ALA A 32 12.67 -5.00 20.73
C ALA A 32 11.42 -4.51 21.50
N ASP A 33 11.51 -3.34 22.14
CA ASP A 33 10.40 -2.73 22.87
C ASP A 33 9.21 -2.48 21.92
N ALA A 34 8.07 -3.13 22.22
CA ALA A 34 6.94 -3.24 21.32
C ALA A 34 6.09 -1.97 21.36
N SER A 35 6.30 -1.08 20.38
CA SER A 35 5.42 0.05 20.15
C SER A 35 5.33 0.34 18.66
N TRP A 36 4.14 0.12 18.08
CA TRP A 36 3.84 0.52 16.71
C TRP A 36 4.00 2.04 16.51
N ALA A 37 3.78 2.82 17.58
CA ALA A 37 4.01 4.27 17.61
C ALA A 37 5.49 4.68 17.67
N LYS A 38 6.41 3.77 18.07
CA LYS A 38 7.87 3.97 18.01
C LYS A 38 8.48 3.50 16.67
N GLY A 39 7.68 2.91 15.78
CA GLY A 39 8.10 2.56 14.42
C GLY A 39 8.30 3.77 13.50
N PHE A 40 7.86 4.95 13.94
CA PHE A 40 8.10 6.24 13.31
C PHE A 40 9.14 7.01 14.12
N ASN A 41 10.18 7.57 13.47
CA ASN A 41 11.34 8.27 14.06
C ASN A 41 12.42 7.40 14.72
N ALA A 42 12.57 6.13 14.35
CA ALA A 42 13.74 5.37 14.76
C ALA A 42 15.00 5.91 14.05
N SER A 43 16.10 6.02 14.76
CA SER A 43 17.40 6.33 14.16
C SER A 43 18.14 5.05 13.72
N THR A 44 19.03 5.19 12.74
CA THR A 44 19.93 4.10 12.34
C THR A 44 20.73 3.56 13.53
N ASP A 45 21.19 4.43 14.43
CA ASP A 45 21.97 4.02 15.61
C ASP A 45 21.14 3.20 16.61
N GLU A 46 19.87 3.56 16.82
CA GLU A 46 18.95 2.77 17.64
C GLU A 46 18.69 1.40 17.00
N PHE A 47 18.48 1.34 15.69
CA PHE A 47 18.31 0.08 14.97
C PHE A 47 19.52 -0.83 15.08
N LEU A 48 20.73 -0.29 14.86
CA LEU A 48 21.98 -1.04 14.98
C LEU A 48 22.23 -1.51 16.43
N THR A 49 21.84 -0.70 17.41
CA THR A 49 21.93 -1.08 18.83
C THR A 49 20.99 -2.22 19.16
N LEU A 50 19.75 -2.17 18.68
CA LEU A 50 18.74 -3.23 18.86
C LEU A 50 19.18 -4.54 18.21
N CYS A 51 19.73 -4.47 17.00
CA CYS A 51 20.12 -5.64 16.20
C CYS A 51 21.55 -6.13 16.49
N ARG A 52 22.23 -5.56 17.50
CA ARG A 52 23.63 -5.86 17.79
C ARG A 52 23.84 -7.36 18.03
N GLY A 53 24.74 -7.94 17.23
CA GLY A 53 25.13 -9.34 17.31
C GLY A 53 24.05 -10.33 16.86
N ALA A 54 23.02 -9.88 16.15
CA ALA A 54 22.01 -10.75 15.58
C ALA A 54 22.55 -11.47 14.33
N ASP A 55 22.23 -12.76 14.21
CA ASP A 55 22.46 -13.57 13.00
C ASP A 55 21.28 -13.43 12.03
N ALA A 56 20.09 -13.13 12.56
CA ALA A 56 18.90 -12.81 11.77
C ALA A 56 18.13 -11.64 12.36
N ILE A 57 17.50 -10.84 11.51
CA ILE A 57 16.57 -9.79 11.89
C ILE A 57 15.22 -10.12 11.27
N VAL A 58 14.15 -10.02 12.06
CA VAL A 58 12.78 -10.25 11.59
C VAL A 58 11.90 -9.10 12.08
N GLY A 59 11.14 -8.45 11.20
CA GLY A 59 10.34 -7.31 11.64
C GLY A 59 9.50 -6.60 10.59
N ALA A 60 8.76 -5.60 11.05
CA ALA A 60 8.13 -4.62 10.17
C ALA A 60 9.13 -3.53 9.76
N ARG A 61 8.73 -2.70 8.78
CA ARG A 61 9.46 -1.47 8.45
C ARG A 61 9.60 -0.58 9.69
N LEU A 62 10.80 0.00 9.86
CA LEU A 62 10.98 1.19 10.68
C LEU A 62 11.03 2.39 9.75
N GLU A 63 10.04 3.27 9.87
CA GLU A 63 9.92 4.43 9.01
C GLU A 63 11.09 5.39 9.30
N GLY A 64 11.85 5.73 8.25
CA GLY A 64 13.06 6.57 8.36
C GLY A 64 14.39 5.82 8.46
N VAL A 65 14.38 4.48 8.50
CA VAL A 65 15.62 3.66 8.52
C VAL A 65 15.70 2.79 7.26
N PRO A 66 16.17 3.33 6.11
CA PRO A 66 16.42 2.52 4.93
C PRO A 66 17.52 1.49 5.21
N ILE A 67 17.36 0.28 4.68
CA ILE A 67 18.31 -0.82 4.84
C ILE A 67 19.37 -0.70 3.75
N THR A 68 20.30 0.24 3.96
CA THR A 68 21.39 0.56 3.02
C THR A 68 22.56 -0.41 3.15
N ARG A 69 23.46 -0.37 2.16
CA ARG A 69 24.77 -1.06 2.24
C ARG A 69 25.52 -0.79 3.54
N ASP A 70 25.63 0.47 3.94
CA ASP A 70 26.40 0.85 5.14
C ASP A 70 25.78 0.26 6.40
N LEU A 71 24.46 0.26 6.49
CA LEU A 71 23.71 -0.35 7.58
C LEU A 71 23.94 -1.87 7.63
N LEU A 72 23.84 -2.55 6.48
CA LEU A 72 24.08 -3.99 6.39
C LEU A 72 25.54 -4.35 6.73
N ALA A 73 26.51 -3.56 6.25
CA ALA A 73 27.93 -3.77 6.51
C ALA A 73 28.30 -3.56 8.00
N ALA A 74 27.56 -2.74 8.73
CA ALA A 74 27.72 -2.56 10.17
C ALA A 74 27.32 -3.81 11.00
N MET A 75 26.70 -4.81 10.38
CA MET A 75 26.25 -6.05 11.01
C MET A 75 26.90 -7.29 10.33
N PRO A 76 28.21 -7.52 10.46
CA PRO A 76 28.94 -8.56 9.73
C PRO A 76 28.50 -10.00 10.05
N GLY A 77 27.82 -10.20 11.18
CA GLY A 77 27.23 -11.48 11.59
C GLY A 77 25.87 -11.77 10.95
N LEU A 78 25.21 -10.77 10.38
CA LEU A 78 23.88 -10.92 9.81
C LEU A 78 23.90 -11.88 8.62
N ARG A 79 22.91 -12.77 8.57
CA ARG A 79 22.70 -13.76 7.49
C ARG A 79 21.32 -13.69 6.88
N ILE A 80 20.31 -13.27 7.66
CA ILE A 80 18.92 -13.18 7.20
C ILE A 80 18.31 -11.84 7.63
N TYR A 81 17.70 -11.13 6.70
CA TYR A 81 16.83 -9.99 6.96
C TYR A 81 15.42 -10.31 6.46
N GLY A 82 14.50 -10.51 7.40
CA GLY A 82 13.12 -10.89 7.13
C GLY A 82 12.14 -9.74 7.40
N ARG A 83 11.30 -9.41 6.42
CA ARG A 83 10.19 -8.48 6.57
C ARG A 83 8.80 -9.13 6.68
N TYR A 84 7.99 -8.65 7.63
CA TYR A 84 6.57 -9.01 7.74
C TYR A 84 5.72 -8.47 6.59
N ASN A 85 6.14 -7.38 5.96
CA ASN A 85 5.36 -6.68 4.94
C ASN A 85 5.72 -7.19 3.52
N ILE A 86 4.89 -6.82 2.55
CA ILE A 86 5.06 -7.24 1.15
C ILE A 86 6.20 -6.49 0.45
N GLY A 87 6.23 -5.16 0.52
CA GLY A 87 7.25 -4.43 -0.23
C GLY A 87 8.58 -4.36 0.49
N TYR A 88 9.62 -4.06 -0.29
CA TYR A 88 11.03 -4.16 0.05
C TYR A 88 11.85 -3.05 -0.64
N ASP A 89 11.18 -2.00 -1.08
CA ASP A 89 11.71 -0.87 -1.86
C ASP A 89 12.77 -0.04 -1.11
N ASP A 90 12.77 -0.10 0.22
CA ASP A 90 13.75 0.55 1.09
C ASP A 90 14.94 -0.33 1.47
N ILE A 91 15.11 -1.48 0.81
CA ILE A 91 16.21 -2.43 1.04
C ILE A 91 17.15 -2.46 -0.16
N ASP A 92 18.45 -2.24 0.08
CA ASP A 92 19.48 -2.43 -0.93
C ASP A 92 19.73 -3.94 -1.15
N LEU A 93 18.93 -4.55 -2.03
CA LEU A 93 19.00 -5.98 -2.34
C LEU A 93 20.34 -6.37 -3.00
N VAL A 94 20.96 -5.45 -3.74
CA VAL A 94 22.27 -5.69 -4.36
C VAL A 94 23.33 -5.79 -3.27
N ALA A 95 23.35 -4.85 -2.31
CA ALA A 95 24.25 -4.92 -1.18
C ALA A 95 24.01 -6.12 -0.28
N ALA A 96 22.75 -6.47 -0.01
CA ALA A 96 22.42 -7.67 0.76
C ALA A 96 22.99 -8.93 0.08
N THR A 97 22.81 -9.06 -1.23
CA THR A 97 23.35 -10.18 -2.02
C THR A 97 24.88 -10.21 -1.97
N ASP A 98 25.56 -9.08 -2.19
CA ASP A 98 27.02 -8.97 -2.16
C ASP A 98 27.61 -9.33 -0.78
N LEU A 99 26.88 -9.01 0.29
CA LEU A 99 27.27 -9.30 1.67
C LEU A 99 26.86 -10.72 2.12
N GLY A 100 26.20 -11.50 1.26
CA GLY A 100 25.74 -12.86 1.56
C GLY A 100 24.57 -12.91 2.56
N ILE A 101 23.75 -11.86 2.58
CA ILE A 101 22.58 -11.72 3.44
C ILE A 101 21.33 -12.08 2.63
N VAL A 102 20.59 -13.08 3.09
CA VAL A 102 19.31 -13.47 2.48
C VAL A 102 18.24 -12.48 2.92
N VAL A 103 17.55 -11.88 1.96
CA VAL A 103 16.39 -11.02 2.22
C VAL A 103 15.11 -11.78 1.90
N THR A 104 14.16 -11.78 2.82
CA THR A 104 12.83 -12.38 2.62
C THR A 104 11.72 -11.41 3.02
N ASN A 105 10.56 -11.56 2.40
CA ASN A 105 9.33 -10.82 2.70
C ASN A 105 8.15 -11.79 2.89
N SER A 106 6.99 -11.28 3.30
CA SER A 106 5.82 -12.11 3.59
C SER A 106 4.59 -11.68 2.77
N PRO A 107 4.47 -12.10 1.50
CA PRO A 107 3.33 -11.74 0.63
C PRO A 107 2.06 -12.55 0.95
N VAL A 108 1.54 -12.39 2.17
CA VAL A 108 0.36 -13.11 2.67
C VAL A 108 -0.96 -12.50 2.23
N GLU A 109 -1.97 -13.36 2.02
CA GLU A 109 -3.32 -12.96 1.62
C GLU A 109 -3.99 -12.02 2.61
N SER A 110 -3.76 -12.22 3.90
CA SER A 110 -4.26 -11.31 4.94
C SER A 110 -3.80 -9.86 4.75
N ASN A 111 -2.69 -9.63 4.04
CA ASN A 111 -2.23 -8.28 3.71
C ASN A 111 -2.74 -7.83 2.33
N TRP A 112 -2.35 -8.51 1.24
CA TRP A 112 -2.70 -8.04 -0.10
C TRP A 112 -4.22 -8.09 -0.37
N GLY A 113 -4.94 -9.02 0.27
CA GLY A 113 -6.40 -9.09 0.21
C GLY A 113 -7.05 -7.91 0.94
N ALA A 114 -6.55 -7.57 2.13
CA ALA A 114 -7.01 -6.42 2.88
C ALA A 114 -6.76 -5.08 2.16
N VAL A 115 -5.60 -4.93 1.49
CA VAL A 115 -5.32 -3.74 0.67
C VAL A 115 -6.32 -3.62 -0.48
N ALA A 116 -6.67 -4.72 -1.15
CA ALA A 116 -7.68 -4.72 -2.20
C ALA A 116 -9.07 -4.35 -1.66
N GLU A 117 -9.46 -4.89 -0.50
CA GLU A 117 -10.72 -4.53 0.17
C GLU A 117 -10.76 -3.04 0.56
N ASN A 118 -9.68 -2.51 1.13
CA ASN A 118 -9.59 -1.10 1.50
C ASN A 118 -9.60 -0.18 0.28
N THR A 119 -8.95 -0.58 -0.82
CA THR A 119 -9.00 0.15 -2.09
C THR A 119 -10.43 0.21 -2.62
N PHE A 120 -11.17 -0.90 -2.54
CA PHE A 120 -12.57 -0.91 -2.91
C PHE A 120 -13.44 -0.06 -1.96
N ALA A 121 -13.14 -0.07 -0.66
CA ALA A 121 -13.80 0.79 0.32
C ALA A 121 -13.56 2.28 0.04
N PHE A 122 -12.34 2.69 -0.30
CA PHE A 122 -12.02 4.04 -0.74
C PHE A 122 -12.79 4.45 -1.99
N MET A 123 -12.86 3.56 -2.97
CA MET A 123 -13.63 3.79 -4.20
C MET A 123 -15.10 4.06 -3.88
N LEU A 124 -15.74 3.20 -3.08
CA LEU A 124 -17.14 3.41 -2.68
C LEU A 124 -17.32 4.63 -1.79
N GLY A 125 -16.37 4.91 -0.89
CA GLY A 125 -16.39 6.07 0.00
C GLY A 125 -16.48 7.38 -0.78
N LEU A 126 -15.63 7.54 -1.78
CA LEU A 126 -15.62 8.68 -2.70
C LEU A 126 -16.87 8.70 -3.59
N LEU A 127 -17.17 7.61 -4.31
CA LEU A 127 -18.28 7.58 -5.27
C LEU A 127 -19.66 7.76 -4.63
N LYS A 128 -19.80 7.47 -3.33
CA LYS A 128 -21.05 7.62 -2.57
C LYS A 128 -21.06 8.85 -1.66
N ASN A 129 -19.97 9.62 -1.62
CA ASN A 129 -19.79 10.78 -0.74
C ASN A 129 -20.12 10.44 0.73
N LEU A 130 -19.63 9.31 1.23
CA LEU A 130 -20.06 8.77 2.52
C LEU A 130 -19.72 9.72 3.68
N ARG A 131 -18.54 10.33 3.65
CA ARG A 131 -18.07 11.22 4.72
C ARG A 131 -18.85 12.54 4.73
N GLU A 132 -19.09 13.07 3.54
CA GLU A 132 -19.80 14.32 3.29
C GLU A 132 -21.26 14.19 3.73
N ARG A 133 -21.92 13.09 3.35
CA ARG A 133 -23.32 12.81 3.73
C ARG A 133 -23.49 12.54 5.22
N ASP A 134 -22.55 11.82 5.84
CA ASP A 134 -22.54 11.61 7.29
C ASP A 134 -22.44 12.95 8.04
N ARG A 135 -21.50 13.82 7.64
CA ARG A 135 -21.36 15.16 8.20
C ARG A 135 -22.60 16.03 7.97
N HIS A 136 -23.16 16.05 6.76
CA HIS A 136 -24.37 16.83 6.46
C HIS A 136 -25.52 16.52 7.42
N VAL A 137 -25.78 15.23 7.70
CA VAL A 137 -26.83 14.83 8.65
C VAL A 137 -26.48 15.21 10.08
N LYS A 138 -25.23 15.03 10.51
CA LYS A 138 -24.77 15.40 11.86
C LYS A 138 -24.82 16.90 12.11
N ASP A 139 -24.67 17.71 11.07
CA ASP A 139 -24.78 19.17 11.12
C ASP A 139 -26.23 19.66 11.05
N GLY A 140 -27.22 18.75 11.08
CA GLY A 140 -28.65 19.05 11.10
C GLY A 140 -29.30 19.12 9.71
N GLY A 141 -28.56 18.81 8.65
CA GLY A 141 -29.08 18.64 7.30
C GLY A 141 -29.88 17.33 7.13
N TRP A 142 -30.57 17.19 6.00
CA TRP A 142 -31.38 15.99 5.72
C TRP A 142 -31.57 15.67 4.24
N ARG A 143 -32.47 16.38 3.56
CA ARG A 143 -32.73 16.25 2.12
C ARG A 143 -32.19 17.47 1.43
N ASP A 144 -31.18 17.25 0.61
CA ASP A 144 -30.54 18.23 -0.24
C ASP A 144 -30.21 17.54 -1.58
N ASP A 145 -30.09 18.31 -2.65
CA ASP A 145 -29.76 17.79 -3.97
C ASP A 145 -28.28 17.36 -4.06
N GLU A 146 -27.44 17.88 -3.15
CA GLU A 146 -26.01 17.56 -3.04
C GLU A 146 -25.61 17.14 -1.61
N PRO A 147 -24.57 16.30 -1.44
CA PRO A 147 -23.76 15.69 -2.49
C PRO A 147 -24.44 14.47 -3.13
N GLY A 148 -24.42 14.42 -4.47
CA GLY A 148 -24.91 13.28 -5.26
C GLY A 148 -24.12 11.98 -5.02
N ALA A 149 -24.49 10.88 -5.69
CA ALA A 149 -23.75 9.62 -5.62
C ALA A 149 -23.71 8.92 -6.98
N ALA A 150 -22.55 8.37 -7.36
CA ALA A 150 -22.38 7.66 -8.61
C ALA A 150 -22.92 6.22 -8.52
N TYR A 151 -23.56 5.74 -9.59
CA TYR A 151 -23.85 4.31 -9.76
C TYR A 151 -22.68 3.64 -10.49
N LEU A 152 -22.26 2.46 -10.03
CA LEU A 152 -21.03 1.84 -10.56
C LEU A 152 -21.27 1.04 -11.84
N GLY A 153 -22.20 0.09 -11.79
CA GLY A 153 -22.31 -0.94 -12.82
C GLY A 153 -23.16 -0.60 -14.02
N ARG A 154 -23.12 -1.47 -15.02
CA ARG A 154 -24.08 -1.45 -16.13
C ARG A 154 -25.50 -1.75 -15.65
N ARG A 155 -26.48 -1.01 -16.19
CA ARG A 155 -27.91 -1.16 -15.88
C ARG A 155 -28.73 -1.59 -17.11
N GLN A 156 -29.98 -1.99 -16.86
CA GLN A 156 -30.90 -2.45 -17.91
C GLN A 156 -31.44 -1.32 -18.80
N ASP A 157 -31.38 -0.07 -18.33
CA ASP A 157 -31.82 1.13 -19.05
C ASP A 157 -30.74 1.72 -19.97
N GLY A 158 -29.64 0.99 -20.20
CA GLY A 158 -28.56 1.40 -21.10
C GLY A 158 -27.45 2.23 -20.47
N TYR A 159 -27.47 2.48 -19.15
CA TYR A 159 -26.32 3.05 -18.47
C TYR A 159 -25.15 2.06 -18.48
N GLU A 160 -24.02 2.45 -19.05
CA GLU A 160 -22.85 1.58 -19.28
C GLU A 160 -22.05 1.26 -18.01
N GLY A 161 -22.23 2.05 -16.94
CA GLY A 161 -21.40 1.96 -15.75
C GLY A 161 -20.11 2.77 -15.86
N LEU A 162 -19.37 2.80 -14.76
CA LEU A 162 -18.06 3.40 -14.64
C LEU A 162 -16.98 2.47 -15.21
N THR A 163 -15.93 3.08 -15.72
CA THR A 163 -14.69 2.41 -16.14
C THR A 163 -13.65 2.52 -15.02
N ILE A 164 -13.14 1.37 -14.57
CA ILE A 164 -12.12 1.27 -13.54
C ILE A 164 -10.79 0.92 -14.20
N GLY A 165 -9.79 1.79 -14.06
CA GLY A 165 -8.43 1.59 -14.53
C GLY A 165 -7.51 1.14 -13.41
N ILE A 166 -6.91 -0.04 -13.56
CA ILE A 166 -5.97 -0.64 -12.60
C ILE A 166 -4.55 -0.57 -13.19
N ILE A 167 -3.63 0.10 -12.49
CA ILE A 167 -2.21 0.15 -12.87
C ILE A 167 -1.45 -0.83 -11.98
N GLY A 168 -0.99 -1.94 -12.57
CA GLY A 168 -0.43 -3.10 -11.88
C GLY A 168 -1.49 -4.18 -11.63
N LEU A 169 -1.31 -5.33 -12.26
CA LEU A 169 -2.20 -6.50 -12.18
C LEU A 169 -1.53 -7.63 -11.38
N GLY A 170 -0.77 -7.28 -10.35
CA GLY A 170 -0.22 -8.22 -9.37
C GLY A 170 -1.28 -8.76 -8.40
N ARG A 171 -0.85 -9.23 -7.22
CA ARG A 171 -1.76 -9.84 -6.22
C ARG A 171 -2.91 -8.92 -5.81
N VAL A 172 -2.62 -7.65 -5.49
CA VAL A 172 -3.63 -6.67 -5.05
C VAL A 172 -4.55 -6.28 -6.21
N GLY A 173 -3.99 -5.90 -7.36
CA GLY A 173 -4.78 -5.47 -8.53
C GLY A 173 -5.69 -6.56 -9.07
N SER A 174 -5.19 -7.79 -9.15
CA SER A 174 -5.98 -8.96 -9.56
C SER A 174 -7.10 -9.26 -8.57
N ARG A 175 -6.81 -9.23 -7.26
CA ARG A 175 -7.83 -9.41 -6.22
C ARG A 175 -8.91 -8.34 -6.28
N LEU A 176 -8.53 -7.08 -6.51
CA LEU A 176 -9.48 -5.99 -6.68
C LEU A 176 -10.35 -6.21 -7.93
N ALA A 177 -9.77 -6.64 -9.04
CA ALA A 177 -10.52 -6.95 -10.26
C ALA A 177 -11.58 -8.04 -10.00
N ASP A 178 -11.24 -9.09 -9.26
CA ASP A 178 -12.17 -10.16 -8.87
C ASP A 178 -13.31 -9.63 -7.97
N LEU A 179 -13.00 -8.77 -7.00
CA LEU A 179 -13.99 -8.14 -6.11
C LEU A 179 -14.99 -7.26 -6.88
N LEU A 180 -14.56 -6.66 -7.99
CA LEU A 180 -15.36 -5.76 -8.82
C LEU A 180 -16.26 -6.49 -9.83
N GLN A 181 -16.00 -7.77 -10.15
CA GLN A 181 -16.78 -8.50 -11.17
C GLN A 181 -18.30 -8.48 -10.94
N PRO A 182 -18.83 -8.72 -9.71
CA PRO A 182 -20.27 -8.71 -9.47
C PRO A 182 -20.93 -7.34 -9.69
N TRP A 183 -20.14 -6.27 -9.70
CA TRP A 183 -20.61 -4.90 -9.89
C TRP A 183 -20.83 -4.56 -11.36
N ARG A 184 -20.45 -5.43 -12.31
CA ARG A 184 -20.68 -5.24 -13.75
C ARG A 184 -20.13 -3.91 -14.27
N VAL A 185 -18.98 -3.51 -13.73
CA VAL A 185 -18.18 -2.37 -14.20
C VAL A 185 -17.30 -2.78 -15.37
N ARG A 186 -16.82 -1.81 -16.15
CA ARG A 186 -15.76 -2.06 -17.14
C ARG A 186 -14.41 -1.94 -16.46
N ILE A 187 -13.55 -2.96 -16.55
CA ILE A 187 -12.22 -2.94 -15.93
C ILE A 187 -11.14 -2.94 -17.02
N LEU A 188 -10.26 -1.95 -16.96
CA LEU A 188 -9.05 -1.84 -17.76
C LEU A 188 -7.85 -2.05 -16.85
N ALA A 189 -6.80 -2.68 -17.38
CA ALA A 189 -5.57 -2.85 -16.64
C ALA A 189 -4.34 -2.56 -17.51
N HIS A 190 -3.33 -1.96 -16.88
CA HIS A 190 -2.00 -1.78 -17.45
C HIS A 190 -0.97 -2.48 -16.57
N ASP A 191 -0.35 -3.52 -17.10
CA ASP A 191 0.78 -4.22 -16.50
C ASP A 191 1.69 -4.76 -17.62
N PRO A 192 2.96 -4.31 -17.70
CA PRO A 192 3.87 -4.75 -18.76
C PRO A 192 4.43 -6.16 -18.51
N TYR A 193 4.31 -6.71 -17.30
CA TYR A 193 4.91 -7.97 -16.88
C TYR A 193 3.92 -9.14 -16.81
N VAL A 194 2.61 -8.85 -16.84
CA VAL A 194 1.55 -9.86 -16.95
C VAL A 194 1.30 -10.25 -18.40
N ASP A 195 1.13 -11.55 -18.66
CA ASP A 195 0.80 -12.08 -19.97
C ASP A 195 -0.71 -11.96 -20.28
N ASP A 196 -1.09 -12.14 -21.55
CA ASP A 196 -2.49 -11.98 -21.96
C ASP A 196 -3.43 -12.97 -21.24
N ALA A 197 -2.93 -14.14 -20.83
CA ALA A 197 -3.69 -15.11 -20.07
C ALA A 197 -4.09 -14.57 -18.68
N GLY A 198 -3.21 -13.83 -18.01
CA GLY A 198 -3.52 -13.15 -16.74
C GLY A 198 -4.65 -12.13 -16.87
N PHE A 199 -4.65 -11.30 -17.93
CA PHE A 199 -5.74 -10.34 -18.18
C PHE A 199 -7.08 -11.04 -18.41
N VAL A 200 -7.08 -12.10 -19.24
CA VAL A 200 -8.29 -12.90 -19.51
C VAL A 200 -8.80 -13.59 -18.25
N HIS A 201 -7.91 -14.14 -17.42
CA HIS A 201 -8.27 -14.84 -16.19
C HIS A 201 -9.09 -13.96 -15.23
N HIS A 202 -8.69 -12.70 -15.07
CA HIS A 202 -9.39 -11.74 -14.20
C HIS A 202 -10.49 -10.95 -14.91
N ASN A 203 -10.82 -11.29 -16.16
CA ASN A 203 -11.81 -10.60 -16.99
C ASN A 203 -11.55 -9.07 -17.05
N VAL A 204 -10.29 -8.70 -17.30
CA VAL A 204 -9.85 -7.31 -17.46
C VAL A 204 -9.33 -7.06 -18.86
N ILE A 205 -9.51 -5.84 -19.37
CA ILE A 205 -9.05 -5.45 -20.70
C ILE A 205 -7.65 -4.86 -20.59
N ARG A 206 -6.67 -5.47 -21.27
CA ARG A 206 -5.31 -4.94 -21.38
C ARG A 206 -5.32 -3.65 -22.20
N THR A 207 -4.61 -2.63 -21.72
CA THR A 207 -4.48 -1.33 -22.42
C THR A 207 -3.13 -0.67 -22.11
N GLY A 208 -2.78 0.36 -22.89
CA GLY A 208 -1.66 1.26 -22.57
C GLY A 208 -2.02 2.22 -21.44
N LEU A 209 -1.01 2.75 -20.74
CA LEU A 209 -1.22 3.66 -19.61
C LEU A 209 -2.02 4.91 -20.01
N ASP A 210 -1.65 5.59 -21.10
CA ASP A 210 -2.31 6.83 -21.51
C ASP A 210 -3.79 6.60 -21.90
N GLU A 211 -4.08 5.49 -22.59
CA GLU A 211 -5.47 5.10 -22.91
C GLU A 211 -6.25 4.84 -21.63
N LEU A 212 -5.69 4.04 -20.70
CA LEU A 212 -6.30 3.77 -19.39
C LEU A 212 -6.66 5.06 -18.65
N LEU A 213 -5.73 6.00 -18.57
CA LEU A 213 -5.94 7.28 -17.87
C LEU A 213 -7.06 8.09 -18.52
N SER A 214 -7.09 8.14 -19.86
CA SER A 214 -8.04 8.97 -20.62
C SER A 214 -9.50 8.50 -20.54
N VAL A 215 -9.74 7.21 -20.32
CA VAL A 215 -11.10 6.64 -20.36
C VAL A 215 -11.62 6.16 -19.01
N SER A 216 -10.79 6.12 -17.97
CA SER A 216 -11.20 5.64 -16.64
C SER A 216 -11.89 6.73 -15.82
N ASP A 217 -12.96 6.33 -15.12
CA ASP A 217 -13.64 7.16 -14.11
C ASP A 217 -13.01 6.96 -12.72
N VAL A 218 -12.32 5.83 -12.51
CA VAL A 218 -11.51 5.55 -11.33
C VAL A 218 -10.15 5.04 -11.78
N VAL A 219 -9.06 5.59 -11.28
CA VAL A 219 -7.70 5.08 -11.52
C VAL A 219 -7.10 4.64 -10.19
N THR A 220 -6.53 3.43 -10.12
CA THR A 220 -5.90 2.92 -8.90
C THR A 220 -4.53 2.30 -9.13
N LEU A 221 -3.58 2.56 -8.22
CA LEU A 221 -2.20 2.07 -8.27
C LEU A 221 -1.99 0.82 -7.41
N HIS A 222 -1.44 -0.22 -8.02
CA HIS A 222 -1.06 -1.50 -7.40
C HIS A 222 0.27 -2.05 -7.96
N CYS A 223 1.15 -1.19 -8.46
CA CYS A 223 2.50 -1.54 -8.90
C CYS A 223 3.55 -1.28 -7.80
N ASP A 224 4.68 -1.97 -7.88
CA ASP A 224 5.83 -1.74 -6.99
C ASP A 224 6.52 -0.42 -7.31
N LEU A 225 7.13 0.22 -6.30
CA LEU A 225 7.98 1.39 -6.48
C LEU A 225 9.40 0.96 -6.90
N ASN A 226 9.83 1.41 -8.07
CA ASN A 226 11.16 1.16 -8.61
C ASN A 226 11.56 2.29 -9.60
N ALA A 227 12.68 2.14 -10.29
CA ALA A 227 13.19 3.14 -11.23
C ALA A 227 12.26 3.42 -12.44
N GLU A 228 11.39 2.48 -12.81
CA GLU A 228 10.44 2.63 -13.93
C GLU A 228 9.11 3.26 -13.49
N THR A 229 8.74 3.09 -12.22
CA THR A 229 7.41 3.48 -11.69
C THR A 229 7.47 4.66 -10.72
N GLY A 230 8.67 5.10 -10.32
CA GLY A 230 8.85 6.30 -9.51
C GLY A 230 8.25 7.53 -10.20
N LEU A 231 7.40 8.26 -9.48
CA LEU A 231 6.67 9.43 -9.97
C LEU A 231 5.86 9.18 -11.26
N LEU A 232 5.40 7.94 -11.46
CA LEU A 232 4.55 7.54 -12.60
C LEU A 232 3.34 8.48 -12.77
N MET A 233 2.72 8.88 -11.66
CA MET A 233 1.60 9.81 -11.63
C MET A 233 2.08 11.22 -11.31
N GLY A 234 2.44 11.96 -12.37
CA GLY A 234 2.75 13.40 -12.31
C GLY A 234 1.75 14.26 -13.08
N GLU A 235 2.11 15.54 -13.32
CA GLU A 235 1.22 16.54 -13.95
C GLU A 235 0.62 16.06 -15.28
N ARG A 236 1.45 15.47 -16.15
CA ARG A 236 0.99 14.91 -17.43
C ARG A 236 -0.04 13.80 -17.24
N ALA A 237 0.21 12.87 -16.31
CA ALA A 237 -0.67 11.73 -16.09
C ALA A 237 -2.02 12.17 -15.52
N PHE A 238 -2.02 13.08 -14.55
CA PHE A 238 -3.26 13.67 -14.03
C PHE A 238 -4.01 14.48 -15.08
N GLY A 239 -3.30 15.22 -15.95
CA GLY A 239 -3.89 15.96 -17.06
C GLY A 239 -4.53 15.08 -18.14
N LEU A 240 -4.21 13.79 -18.19
CA LEU A 240 -4.89 12.83 -19.08
C LEU A 240 -6.18 12.27 -18.47
N MET A 241 -6.35 12.34 -17.15
CA MET A 241 -7.54 11.81 -16.50
C MET A 241 -8.77 12.66 -16.80
N LYS A 242 -9.96 12.07 -16.65
CA LYS A 242 -11.21 12.84 -16.75
C LYS A 242 -11.30 13.83 -15.60
N PRO A 243 -11.89 15.03 -15.81
CA PRO A 243 -12.21 15.96 -14.72
C PRO A 243 -13.06 15.35 -13.61
N SER A 244 -13.93 14.39 -13.97
CA SER A 244 -14.79 13.66 -13.02
C SER A 244 -14.10 12.46 -12.37
N ALA A 245 -12.87 12.12 -12.77
CA ALA A 245 -12.22 10.91 -12.29
C ALA A 245 -11.77 11.04 -10.83
N ILE A 246 -11.74 9.91 -10.13
CA ILE A 246 -11.09 9.79 -8.83
C ILE A 246 -9.82 8.94 -8.92
N PHE A 247 -8.83 9.30 -8.12
CA PHE A 247 -7.54 8.60 -8.06
C PHE A 247 -7.36 7.88 -6.71
N ILE A 248 -6.84 6.65 -6.71
CA ILE A 248 -6.62 5.88 -5.48
C ILE A 248 -5.21 5.31 -5.43
N ASN A 249 -4.46 5.62 -4.37
CA ASN A 249 -3.14 5.05 -4.12
C ASN A 249 -3.10 4.35 -2.75
N ALA A 250 -3.02 3.02 -2.79
CA ALA A 250 -2.75 2.17 -1.63
C ALA A 250 -1.48 1.32 -1.84
N ALA A 251 -0.60 1.74 -2.75
CA ALA A 251 0.65 1.06 -3.08
C ALA A 251 1.83 1.74 -2.39
N ARG A 252 2.38 2.82 -2.98
CA ARG A 252 3.52 3.59 -2.44
C ARG A 252 3.38 5.07 -2.75
N GLY A 253 3.76 5.92 -1.80
CA GLY A 253 3.77 7.37 -1.97
C GLY A 253 4.63 7.84 -3.15
N GLY A 254 5.85 7.30 -3.26
CA GLY A 254 6.82 7.66 -4.31
C GLY A 254 6.42 7.30 -5.75
N LEU A 255 5.27 6.64 -5.97
CA LEU A 255 4.70 6.45 -7.32
C LEU A 255 4.02 7.72 -7.85
N VAL A 256 3.80 8.69 -6.97
CA VAL A 256 3.02 9.90 -7.24
C VAL A 256 3.87 11.11 -6.93
N ASP A 257 3.91 12.07 -7.84
CA ASP A 257 4.35 13.42 -7.53
C ASP A 257 3.25 14.10 -6.70
N GLN A 258 3.50 14.28 -5.40
CA GLN A 258 2.48 14.74 -4.46
C GLN A 258 2.09 16.20 -4.69
N ASP A 259 3.00 17.03 -5.20
CA ASP A 259 2.70 18.41 -5.58
C ASP A 259 1.82 18.45 -6.84
N ALA A 260 2.11 17.59 -7.82
CA ALA A 260 1.25 17.44 -8.99
C ALA A 260 -0.16 16.96 -8.61
N LEU A 261 -0.28 16.00 -7.68
CA LEU A 261 -1.58 15.56 -7.18
C LEU A 261 -2.31 16.68 -6.44
N PHE A 262 -1.62 17.43 -5.58
CA PHE A 262 -2.19 18.59 -4.89
C PHE A 262 -2.76 19.58 -5.90
N HIS A 263 -1.99 19.96 -6.93
CA HIS A 263 -2.46 20.88 -7.97
C HIS A 263 -3.61 20.31 -8.80
N ALA A 264 -3.61 19.01 -9.08
CA ALA A 264 -4.69 18.36 -9.81
C ALA A 264 -6.02 18.42 -9.04
N LEU A 265 -5.97 18.26 -7.72
CA LEU A 265 -7.15 18.36 -6.85
C LEU A 265 -7.57 19.82 -6.60
N ASP A 266 -6.62 20.69 -6.28
CA ASP A 266 -6.88 22.11 -5.98
C ASP A 266 -7.53 22.82 -7.17
N ARG A 267 -7.09 22.49 -8.39
CA ARG A 267 -7.58 23.09 -9.66
C ARG A 267 -8.67 22.29 -10.36
N ASP A 268 -9.24 21.26 -9.71
CA ASP A 268 -10.31 20.42 -10.27
C ASP A 268 -9.95 19.76 -11.62
N ILE A 269 -8.68 19.42 -11.81
CA ILE A 269 -8.22 18.57 -12.94
C ILE A 269 -8.76 17.15 -12.76
N ILE A 270 -8.90 16.69 -11.51
CA ILE A 270 -9.60 15.46 -11.13
C ILE A 270 -10.53 15.77 -9.94
N ALA A 271 -11.57 14.95 -9.76
CA ALA A 271 -12.64 15.22 -8.80
C ALA A 271 -12.27 14.88 -7.35
N GLY A 272 -11.33 13.95 -7.15
CA GLY A 272 -10.93 13.55 -5.80
C GLY A 272 -9.87 12.46 -5.77
N ALA A 273 -9.31 12.22 -4.58
CA ALA A 273 -8.35 11.16 -4.36
C ALA A 273 -8.55 10.43 -3.02
N ALA A 274 -8.08 9.19 -2.94
CA ALA A 274 -7.93 8.45 -1.69
C ALA A 274 -6.52 7.86 -1.58
N LEU A 275 -5.84 8.14 -0.47
CA LEU A 275 -4.44 7.77 -0.26
C LEU A 275 -4.29 7.04 1.09
N ASP A 276 -3.80 5.81 1.05
CA ASP A 276 -3.29 5.13 2.27
C ASP A 276 -1.81 5.45 2.50
N VAL A 277 -1.12 5.94 1.47
CA VAL A 277 0.32 6.20 1.47
C VAL A 277 0.62 7.60 0.96
N LEU A 278 1.68 8.21 1.47
CA LEU A 278 2.14 9.57 1.13
C LEU A 278 3.64 9.56 0.84
N GLU A 279 4.15 10.60 0.16
CA GLU A 279 5.58 10.68 -0.16
C GLU A 279 6.44 10.72 1.10
N THR A 280 5.98 11.45 2.12
CA THR A 280 6.58 11.48 3.45
C THR A 280 5.59 10.96 4.48
N GLU A 281 6.01 9.97 5.26
CA GLU A 281 5.19 9.31 6.26
C GLU A 281 5.86 9.35 7.64
N PRO A 282 5.25 9.95 8.67
CA PRO A 282 4.00 10.73 8.62
C PRO A 282 4.19 12.06 7.87
N PRO A 283 3.14 12.62 7.25
CA PRO A 283 3.24 13.90 6.57
C PRO A 283 3.51 15.04 7.57
N PRO A 284 4.26 16.08 7.19
CA PRO A 284 4.36 17.31 7.96
C PRO A 284 2.98 17.91 8.25
N LYS A 285 2.79 18.51 9.43
CA LYS A 285 1.50 19.12 9.82
C LYS A 285 1.00 20.20 8.85
N GLN A 286 1.93 20.86 8.15
CA GLN A 286 1.67 21.90 7.16
C GLN A 286 1.60 21.36 5.73
N SER A 287 1.61 20.04 5.52
CA SER A 287 1.51 19.45 4.19
C SER A 287 0.23 19.92 3.49
N PRO A 288 0.31 20.53 2.29
CA PRO A 288 -0.84 21.12 1.59
C PRO A 288 -1.98 20.12 1.36
N ILE A 289 -1.65 18.85 1.16
CA ILE A 289 -2.63 17.78 0.91
C ILE A 289 -3.59 17.58 2.09
N LEU A 290 -3.15 17.87 3.33
CA LEU A 290 -4.00 17.80 4.52
C LEU A 290 -5.08 18.89 4.55
N GLY A 291 -4.89 19.96 3.77
CA GLY A 291 -5.80 21.11 3.69
C GLY A 291 -6.89 20.98 2.62
N LEU A 292 -6.91 19.91 1.82
CA LEU A 292 -7.84 19.76 0.68
C LEU A 292 -9.27 19.33 1.05
N GLY A 293 -9.56 19.14 2.33
CA GLY A 293 -10.91 18.81 2.81
C GLY A 293 -11.48 17.56 2.12
N ASP A 294 -12.67 17.70 1.53
CA ASP A 294 -13.48 16.63 0.91
C ASP A 294 -12.96 16.12 -0.42
N LYS A 295 -11.99 16.82 -1.03
CA LYS A 295 -11.32 16.34 -2.25
C LYS A 295 -10.36 15.17 -1.97
N VAL A 296 -10.00 14.91 -0.71
CA VAL A 296 -9.07 13.82 -0.37
C VAL A 296 -9.50 13.00 0.86
N LEU A 297 -9.47 11.68 0.69
CA LEU A 297 -9.49 10.71 1.80
C LEU A 297 -8.06 10.27 2.11
N LEU A 298 -7.68 10.30 3.38
CA LEU A 298 -6.36 9.92 3.84
C LEU A 298 -6.49 8.81 4.89
N ALA A 299 -5.63 7.79 4.79
CA ALA A 299 -5.45 6.79 5.82
C ALA A 299 -3.96 6.69 6.21
N PRO A 300 -3.65 6.24 7.44
CA PRO A 300 -2.31 6.28 7.99
C PRO A 300 -1.48 5.04 7.64
N HIS A 301 -1.42 4.63 6.36
CA HIS A 301 -0.71 3.44 5.88
C HIS A 301 -1.12 2.16 6.62
N THR A 302 -2.43 1.90 6.62
CA THR A 302 -3.04 0.79 7.37
C THR A 302 -3.97 -0.08 6.52
N ALA A 303 -4.04 0.11 5.21
CA ALA A 303 -4.91 -0.67 4.32
C ALA A 303 -4.69 -2.18 4.44
N GLY A 304 -3.44 -2.62 4.68
CA GLY A 304 -3.10 -4.03 4.87
C GLY A 304 -3.27 -4.55 6.30
N ARG A 305 -3.82 -3.75 7.23
CA ARG A 305 -3.89 -4.08 8.65
C ARG A 305 -5.34 -4.35 9.09
N THR A 306 -5.67 -5.62 9.26
CA THR A 306 -6.98 -6.07 9.77
C THR A 306 -6.86 -6.64 11.19
N THR A 307 -7.94 -6.51 11.97
CA THR A 307 -8.03 -7.09 13.33
C THR A 307 -8.57 -8.52 13.33
N THR A 308 -9.22 -8.94 12.24
CA THR A 308 -9.79 -10.28 12.04
C THR A 308 -9.18 -10.95 10.81
N GLY A 309 -9.10 -12.30 10.81
CA GLY A 309 -8.58 -13.06 9.66
C GLY A 309 -7.05 -13.04 9.48
N GLY A 310 -6.31 -12.41 10.39
CA GLY A 310 -4.85 -12.37 10.35
C GLY A 310 -4.25 -13.75 10.61
N VAL A 311 -3.80 -14.43 9.55
CA VAL A 311 -2.52 -15.12 9.68
C VAL A 311 -1.55 -14.00 10.01
N ASN A 312 -1.13 -13.98 11.27
CA ASN A 312 -0.22 -12.99 11.81
C ASN A 312 0.94 -12.86 10.81
N MET A 313 1.21 -11.67 10.25
CA MET A 313 2.27 -11.54 9.23
C MET A 313 3.63 -12.05 9.76
N SER A 314 3.78 -12.05 11.09
CA SER A 314 4.85 -12.74 11.80
C SER A 314 4.90 -14.25 11.54
N HIS A 315 3.77 -14.94 11.55
CA HIS A 315 3.68 -16.40 11.41
C HIS A 315 4.13 -16.91 10.04
N ALA A 316 3.90 -16.17 8.95
CA ALA A 316 4.31 -16.57 7.60
C ALA A 316 5.81 -16.42 7.34
N MET A 317 6.49 -15.54 8.08
CA MET A 317 7.93 -15.36 8.01
C MET A 317 8.73 -16.48 8.71
N GLN A 318 8.04 -17.33 9.46
CA GLN A 318 8.66 -18.32 10.35
C GLN A 318 8.55 -19.76 9.86
N THR A 319 7.79 -19.97 8.79
CA THR A 319 7.72 -21.23 8.03
C THR A 319 8.71 -21.20 6.89
#